data_AF-A0A8X7TYD6-F1
#
_entry.id   AF-A0A8X7TYD6-F1
#
_cell.length_a   1.000
_cell.length_b   1.000
_cell.length_c   1.000
_cell.angle_alpha   90.00
_cell.angle_beta   90.00
_cell.angle_gamma   90.00
#
_symmetry.space_group_name_H-M   'P 1'
#
loop_
_entity.id
_entity.type
_entity.pdbx_description
1 polymer ?
#
loop_
_entity_poly.entity_id
_entity_poly.type
_entity_poly.pdbx_seq_one_letter_code
_entity_poly.pdbx_strand_id
1 'polypeptide(L)'
;MEFWRRKKKKGKARKCFLRNGSMFLEKLIADCNGISIPIRMFSFDQISKATSPLDLQPLVHDSDFHCVTGVIEGRSYMIKICTGKEEMAYNNTILSARVSNHCGFLKLIGCCLQIPRPVLVYEDLGYTVMNERETVGSLDAPLLPWSVRLKIAKEIAIAITYLHTAFPRIIIHRDIKPTNVFLDKNGKARLSDLSLAIALPEGKSWILDDTVKGTFGYLDLNYLETILVTEYLDVFSFGTLMLVLLMGRPAILASSSGVSYSTVEYVSALHEREEPVKFGGDSNDMKPDQMRMFFDLALRCCDGRIEDRPKMIMVAKEIKLIEQGSYFSEMLENVSGDGQISDQIMFHQQIITNCRGIINHVRMFSSNQIFMATSHFDPMCSIVEDMDTYFTWYKGDIQGRPCATKRYTEPLYVEEDQTAYNDIVMSARVSNHNGFLKLIGCCLEFPRPVLVFEDLDYRVLNERGTVGSLDAPLLPWNVRLKIAKDVAIAITYLHTAFSRIINMHRDIKVENVFLDENGMAKLTDLSSAITLPKGKSWIKEPVVVTYGYTDPTYSSAGILTTNSDVFSFGIFMLVLLMGRQPYLVE
;
A
#
# COMPACT_ATOMS: atom_id res chain seq x y z
N MET A 1 -5.66 -6.44 65.23
CA MET A 1 -6.49 -6.35 63.99
C MET A 1 -5.65 -6.35 62.68
N GLU A 2 -4.46 -5.75 62.63
CA GLU A 2 -3.61 -5.73 61.42
C GLU A 2 -3.09 -7.11 60.96
N PHE A 3 -2.76 -8.01 61.89
CA PHE A 3 -2.31 -9.37 61.56
C PHE A 3 -3.36 -10.15 60.75
N TRP A 4 -4.63 -10.10 61.17
CA TRP A 4 -5.74 -10.74 60.48
C TRP A 4 -6.06 -10.07 59.14
N ARG A 5 -5.94 -8.74 59.03
CA ARG A 5 -6.03 -8.00 57.74
C ARG A 5 -4.91 -8.39 56.77
N ARG A 6 -3.65 -8.53 57.24
CA ARG A 6 -2.51 -9.02 56.45
C ARG A 6 -2.68 -10.47 56.02
N LYS A 7 -3.16 -11.35 56.91
CA LYS A 7 -3.43 -12.78 56.60
C LYS A 7 -4.55 -12.94 55.58
N LYS A 8 -5.62 -12.14 55.68
CA LYS A 8 -6.75 -12.11 54.73
C LYS A 8 -6.34 -11.52 53.36
N LYS A 9 -5.52 -10.45 53.34
CA LYS A 9 -4.90 -9.92 52.12
C LYS A 9 -3.96 -10.92 51.44
N LYS A 10 -3.08 -11.61 52.19
CA LYS A 10 -2.21 -12.68 51.66
C LYS A 10 -3.01 -13.86 51.11
N GLY A 11 -4.09 -14.26 51.76
CA GLY A 11 -5.00 -15.31 51.27
C GLY A 11 -5.67 -14.94 49.95
N LYS A 12 -6.15 -13.69 49.82
CA LYS A 12 -6.75 -13.18 48.57
C LYS A 12 -5.71 -13.09 47.43
N ALA A 13 -4.52 -12.56 47.71
CA ALA A 13 -3.43 -12.46 46.74
C ALA A 13 -2.98 -13.84 46.23
N ARG A 14 -2.88 -14.84 47.11
CA ARG A 14 -2.57 -16.23 46.71
C ARG A 14 -3.67 -16.83 45.82
N LYS A 15 -4.94 -16.57 46.13
CA LYS A 15 -6.06 -17.02 45.29
C LYS A 15 -6.03 -16.39 43.90
N CYS A 16 -5.76 -15.08 43.82
CA CYS A 16 -5.57 -14.40 42.54
C CYS A 16 -4.37 -14.97 41.77
N PHE A 17 -3.23 -15.17 42.43
CA PHE A 17 -2.04 -15.74 41.77
C PHE A 17 -2.31 -17.11 41.15
N LEU A 18 -2.96 -18.02 41.89
CA LEU A 18 -3.28 -19.35 41.38
C LEU A 18 -4.25 -19.29 40.19
N ARG A 19 -5.33 -18.51 40.31
CA ARG A 19 -6.34 -18.34 39.25
C ARG A 19 -5.73 -17.70 38.00
N ASN A 20 -5.05 -16.56 38.18
CA ASN A 20 -4.53 -15.78 37.07
C ASN A 20 -3.33 -16.49 36.43
N GLY A 21 -2.51 -17.16 37.26
CA GLY A 21 -1.39 -17.99 36.81
C GLY A 21 -1.85 -19.21 36.00
N SER A 22 -2.91 -19.90 36.43
CA SER A 22 -3.44 -21.03 35.66
C SER A 22 -3.99 -20.57 34.30
N MET A 23 -4.80 -19.51 34.27
CA MET A 23 -5.33 -18.96 33.02
C MET A 23 -4.23 -18.45 32.09
N PHE A 24 -3.23 -17.76 32.63
CA PHE A 24 -2.09 -17.28 31.86
C PHE A 24 -1.33 -18.46 31.23
N LEU A 25 -1.02 -19.48 32.02
CA LEU A 25 -0.28 -20.65 31.55
C LEU A 25 -1.07 -21.47 30.52
N GLU A 26 -2.36 -21.73 30.75
CA GLU A 26 -3.23 -22.44 29.82
C GLU A 26 -3.26 -21.76 28.45
N LYS A 27 -3.47 -20.44 28.43
CA LYS A 27 -3.49 -19.69 27.17
C LYS A 27 -2.10 -19.57 26.53
N LEU A 28 -1.03 -19.43 27.32
CA LEU A 28 0.34 -19.41 26.80
C LEU A 28 0.71 -20.75 26.15
N ILE A 29 0.29 -21.87 26.75
CA ILE A 29 0.46 -23.20 26.15
C ILE A 29 -0.35 -23.31 24.85
N ALA A 30 -1.61 -22.87 24.87
CA ALA A 30 -2.45 -22.90 23.67
C ALA A 30 -1.93 -22.02 22.53
N ASP A 31 -1.24 -20.92 22.85
CA ASP A 31 -0.80 -19.91 21.89
C ASP A 31 0.62 -20.14 21.35
N CYS A 32 1.56 -20.55 22.21
CA CYS A 32 2.98 -20.70 21.86
C CYS A 32 3.65 -21.93 22.48
N ASN A 33 2.89 -22.99 22.79
CA ASN A 33 3.39 -24.22 23.43
C ASN A 33 4.16 -23.95 24.74
N GLY A 34 3.85 -22.83 25.42
CA GLY A 34 4.50 -22.43 26.66
C GLY A 34 5.86 -21.75 26.47
N ILE A 35 6.32 -21.52 25.24
CA ILE A 35 7.59 -20.86 24.94
C ILE A 35 7.35 -19.35 24.88
N SER A 36 7.88 -18.60 25.85
CA SER A 36 7.77 -17.14 25.88
C SER A 36 9.07 -16.48 26.32
N ILE A 37 9.12 -15.15 26.19
CA ILE A 37 10.22 -14.37 26.78
C ILE A 37 10.28 -14.59 28.30
N PRO A 38 11.44 -14.38 28.95
CA PRO A 38 11.50 -14.39 30.40
C PRO A 38 10.61 -13.28 31.00
N ILE A 39 9.45 -13.66 31.55
CA ILE A 39 8.52 -12.73 32.19
C ILE A 39 8.83 -12.68 33.69
N ARG A 40 9.27 -11.51 34.18
CA ARG A 40 9.47 -11.30 35.62
C ARG A 40 8.13 -11.24 36.35
N MET A 41 7.96 -12.06 37.39
CA MET A 41 6.80 -11.98 38.28
C MET A 41 7.03 -10.90 39.35
N PHE A 42 6.27 -9.82 39.28
CA PHE A 42 6.27 -8.78 40.30
C PHE A 42 5.24 -9.08 41.41
N SER A 43 5.58 -8.72 42.64
CA SER A 43 4.68 -8.85 43.78
C SER A 43 3.69 -7.69 43.85
N PHE A 44 2.55 -7.91 44.50
CA PHE A 44 1.58 -6.87 44.82
C PHE A 44 2.23 -5.70 45.57
N ASP A 45 3.11 -5.98 46.53
CA ASP A 45 3.74 -4.95 47.35
C ASP A 45 4.69 -4.07 46.53
N GLN A 46 5.41 -4.64 45.54
CA GLN A 46 6.24 -3.86 44.61
C GLN A 46 5.39 -2.94 43.74
N ILE A 47 4.34 -3.48 43.11
CA ILE A 47 3.44 -2.68 42.26
C ILE A 47 2.76 -1.59 43.08
N SER A 48 2.16 -1.96 44.22
CA SER A 48 1.47 -0.99 45.08
C SER A 48 2.40 0.12 45.53
N LYS A 49 3.63 -0.17 45.96
CA LYS A 49 4.59 0.89 46.35
C LYS A 49 4.97 1.80 45.18
N ALA A 50 5.16 1.22 44.00
CA ALA A 50 5.55 1.96 42.80
C ALA A 50 4.44 2.88 42.26
N THR A 51 3.17 2.55 42.54
CA THR A 51 2.00 3.28 42.03
C THR A 51 1.23 4.08 43.09
N SER A 52 1.67 4.08 44.35
CA SER A 52 1.01 4.80 45.46
C SER A 52 1.44 6.25 45.74
N PRO A 53 2.55 6.82 45.22
CA PRO A 53 2.86 8.24 45.45
C PRO A 53 1.72 9.15 44.99
N LEU A 54 1.32 10.10 45.84
CA LEU A 54 0.19 11.02 45.64
C LEU A 54 0.36 11.95 44.41
N ASP A 55 1.59 12.09 43.89
CA ASP A 55 1.94 12.99 42.78
C ASP A 55 2.08 12.28 41.42
N LEU A 56 1.75 10.99 41.31
CA LEU A 56 1.81 10.28 40.03
C LEU A 56 0.66 10.73 39.12
N GLN A 57 0.97 11.58 38.16
CA GLN A 57 0.07 11.82 37.03
C GLN A 57 0.14 10.64 36.05
N PRO A 58 -1.00 10.08 35.60
CA PRO A 58 -1.00 9.02 34.62
C PRO A 58 -0.45 9.53 33.28
N LEU A 59 0.46 8.74 32.67
CA LEU A 59 0.93 8.94 31.30
C LEU A 59 -0.24 8.87 30.30
N VAL A 60 -1.18 7.96 30.58
CA VAL A 60 -2.39 7.73 29.78
C VAL A 60 -3.52 7.38 30.71
N HIS A 61 -4.69 7.93 30.44
CA HIS A 61 -5.95 7.50 31.03
C HIS A 61 -6.96 7.24 29.91
N ASP A 62 -7.19 5.95 29.60
CA ASP A 62 -8.21 5.46 28.67
C ASP A 62 -9.36 4.82 29.49
N SER A 63 -10.51 4.54 28.87
CA SER A 63 -11.62 3.88 29.57
C SER A 63 -11.24 2.51 30.13
N ASP A 64 -10.38 1.77 29.42
CA ASP A 64 -10.09 0.37 29.73
C ASP A 64 -8.73 0.13 30.39
N PHE A 65 -7.85 1.15 30.42
CA PHE A 65 -6.58 1.10 31.13
C PHE A 65 -6.04 2.48 31.50
N HIS A 66 -5.11 2.51 32.46
CA HIS A 66 -4.23 3.66 32.66
C HIS A 66 -2.77 3.19 32.78
N CYS A 67 -1.86 4.07 32.38
CA CYS A 67 -0.42 3.84 32.43
C CYS A 67 0.23 4.85 33.38
N VAL A 68 1.12 4.39 34.25
CA VAL A 68 1.89 5.24 35.17
C VAL A 68 3.36 4.87 35.12
N THR A 69 4.26 5.82 35.34
CA THR A 69 5.66 5.52 35.64
C THR A 69 5.79 5.16 37.12
N GLY A 70 6.68 4.22 37.43
CA GLY A 70 6.94 3.82 38.81
C GLY A 70 8.32 3.21 38.98
N VAL A 71 8.92 3.41 40.15
CA VAL A 71 10.26 2.88 40.47
C VAL A 71 10.12 1.62 41.31
N ILE A 72 10.71 0.51 40.82
CA ILE A 72 10.77 -0.77 41.54
C ILE A 72 12.25 -1.14 41.69
N GLU A 73 12.72 -1.28 42.94
CA GLU A 73 14.10 -1.67 43.27
C GLU A 73 15.16 -0.77 42.59
N GLY A 74 14.90 0.54 42.54
CA GLY A 74 15.82 1.53 41.97
C GLY A 74 15.81 1.62 40.44
N ARG A 75 14.95 0.87 39.73
CA ARG A 75 14.76 0.97 38.27
C ARG A 75 13.37 1.51 37.94
N SER A 76 13.30 2.43 36.97
CA SER A 76 12.04 2.97 36.45
C SER A 76 11.37 1.98 35.50
N TYR A 77 10.05 1.89 35.58
CA TYR A 77 9.20 1.06 34.73
C TYR A 77 7.92 1.80 34.35
N MET A 78 7.35 1.44 33.20
CA MET A 78 5.98 1.81 32.86
C MET A 78 5.04 0.68 33.30
N ILE A 79 4.05 1.03 34.13
CA ILE A 79 3.11 0.10 34.73
C ILE A 79 1.74 0.36 34.12
N LYS A 80 1.22 -0.63 33.39
CA LYS A 80 -0.10 -0.58 32.76
C LYS A 80 -1.11 -1.37 33.57
N ILE A 81 -2.16 -0.68 34.01
CA ILE A 81 -3.21 -1.20 34.89
C ILE A 81 -4.52 -1.26 34.11
N CYS A 82 -5.09 -2.45 33.99
CA CYS A 82 -6.37 -2.66 33.32
C CYS A 82 -7.56 -2.32 34.24
N THR A 83 -8.43 -1.43 33.77
CA THR A 83 -9.68 -1.04 34.44
C THR A 83 -10.91 -1.75 33.84
N GLY A 84 -10.81 -2.24 32.60
CA GLY A 84 -11.85 -2.95 31.86
C GLY A 84 -12.15 -4.39 32.32
N LYS A 85 -12.64 -5.23 31.39
CA LYS A 85 -13.01 -6.63 31.67
C LYS A 85 -11.77 -7.49 31.98
N GLU A 86 -11.92 -8.48 32.86
CA GLU A 86 -10.79 -9.36 33.24
C GLU A 86 -10.21 -10.12 32.04
N GLU A 87 -11.03 -10.55 31.09
CA GLU A 87 -10.59 -11.26 29.88
C GLU A 87 -9.60 -10.46 29.04
N MET A 88 -9.85 -9.15 28.89
CA MET A 88 -8.99 -8.22 28.16
C MET A 88 -7.59 -8.16 28.78
N ALA A 89 -7.51 -8.16 30.11
CA ALA A 89 -6.24 -8.16 30.82
C ALA A 89 -5.42 -9.43 30.53
N TYR A 90 -6.07 -10.60 30.46
CA TYR A 90 -5.39 -11.84 30.11
C TYR A 90 -4.88 -11.83 28.66
N ASN A 91 -5.76 -11.48 27.70
CA ASN A 91 -5.38 -11.43 26.28
C ASN A 91 -4.20 -10.49 26.05
N ASN A 92 -4.24 -9.29 26.66
CA ASN A 92 -3.14 -8.34 26.60
C ASN A 92 -1.84 -8.94 27.14
N THR A 93 -1.89 -9.61 28.30
CA THR A 93 -0.70 -10.22 28.93
C THR A 93 0.01 -11.20 27.99
N ILE A 94 -0.75 -12.09 27.34
CA ILE A 94 -0.20 -13.16 26.50
C ILE A 94 0.33 -12.60 25.19
N LEU A 95 -0.47 -11.78 24.51
CA LEU A 95 -0.09 -11.22 23.23
C LEU A 95 1.06 -10.21 23.36
N SER A 96 1.09 -9.41 24.42
CA SER A 96 2.24 -8.54 24.72
C SER A 96 3.51 -9.35 24.93
N ALA A 97 3.45 -10.48 25.66
CA ALA A 97 4.61 -11.36 25.81
C ALA A 97 5.08 -11.94 24.46
N ARG A 98 4.12 -12.32 23.59
CA ARG A 98 4.41 -12.86 22.25
C ARG A 98 5.10 -11.87 21.33
N VAL A 99 4.66 -10.61 21.33
CA VAL A 99 5.20 -9.58 20.41
C VAL A 99 6.39 -8.80 20.96
N SER A 100 6.69 -8.94 22.26
CA SER A 100 7.67 -8.10 22.97
C SER A 100 9.10 -8.11 22.38
N ASN A 101 9.47 -9.10 21.57
CA ASN A 101 10.78 -9.14 20.91
C ASN A 101 10.84 -8.28 19.65
N HIS A 102 9.69 -7.94 19.06
CA HIS A 102 9.63 -7.09 17.89
C HIS A 102 9.74 -5.61 18.28
N CYS A 103 10.59 -4.86 17.56
CA CYS A 103 10.95 -3.51 17.95
C CYS A 103 9.83 -2.46 17.78
N GLY A 104 8.76 -2.81 17.07
CA GLY A 104 7.55 -1.99 16.92
C GLY A 104 6.56 -2.11 18.06
N PHE A 105 6.86 -2.88 19.12
CA PHE A 105 6.00 -3.01 20.30
C PHE A 105 6.73 -2.59 21.59
N LEU A 106 5.94 -2.29 22.62
CA LEU A 106 6.47 -2.07 23.97
C LEU A 106 7.09 -3.35 24.52
N LYS A 107 8.31 -3.23 25.07
CA LYS A 107 9.03 -4.36 25.64
C LYS A 107 8.48 -4.72 27.01
N LEU A 108 7.82 -5.87 27.10
CA LEU A 108 7.29 -6.41 28.35
C LEU A 108 8.44 -6.96 29.20
N ILE A 109 8.57 -6.45 30.42
CA ILE A 109 9.56 -6.96 31.39
C ILE A 109 8.94 -8.01 32.29
N GLY A 110 7.66 -7.82 32.64
CA GLY A 110 7.01 -8.69 33.60
C GLY A 110 5.54 -8.39 33.81
N CYS A 111 4.93 -9.12 34.73
CA CYS A 111 3.57 -8.87 35.16
C CYS A 111 3.38 -9.20 36.64
N CYS A 112 2.29 -8.70 37.21
CA CYS A 112 1.82 -9.04 38.56
C CYS A 112 0.48 -9.76 38.47
N LEU A 113 0.46 -11.02 38.90
CA LEU A 113 -0.72 -11.90 38.88
C LEU A 113 -1.42 -11.98 40.24
N GLN A 114 -0.93 -11.28 41.26
CA GLN A 114 -1.47 -11.30 42.64
C GLN A 114 -2.69 -10.39 42.83
N ILE A 115 -3.16 -9.73 41.75
CA ILE A 115 -4.26 -8.77 41.70
C ILE A 115 -5.36 -9.36 40.82
N PRO A 116 -6.66 -9.09 41.05
CA PRO A 116 -7.75 -9.67 40.24
C PRO A 116 -7.54 -9.55 38.73
N ARG A 117 -7.07 -8.40 38.25
CA ARG A 117 -6.64 -8.18 36.86
C ARG A 117 -5.11 -8.13 36.82
N PRO A 118 -4.45 -8.92 35.95
CA PRO A 118 -3.02 -8.82 35.73
C PRO A 118 -2.58 -7.37 35.46
N VAL A 119 -1.50 -6.95 36.12
CA VAL A 119 -0.84 -5.67 35.84
C VAL A 119 0.41 -5.95 35.03
N LEU A 120 0.62 -5.19 33.95
CA LEU A 120 1.76 -5.36 33.05
C LEU A 120 2.85 -4.33 33.38
N VAL A 121 4.10 -4.77 33.35
CA VAL A 121 5.27 -3.94 33.62
C VAL A 121 6.16 -3.96 32.39
N TYR A 122 6.33 -2.78 31.80
CA TYR A 122 7.13 -2.55 30.61
C TYR A 122 8.42 -1.82 30.97
N GLU A 123 9.39 -1.90 30.07
CA GLU A 123 10.58 -1.06 30.13
C GLU A 123 10.15 0.42 30.12
N ASP A 124 10.84 1.28 30.88
CA ASP A 124 10.65 2.73 30.79
C ASP A 124 11.77 3.33 29.94
N LEU A 125 11.44 3.75 28.72
CA LEU A 125 12.36 4.46 27.82
C LEU A 125 12.08 5.97 27.77
N GLY A 126 11.42 6.52 28.79
CA GLY A 126 10.92 7.90 28.78
C GLY A 126 9.80 8.05 27.76
N TYR A 127 8.86 7.11 27.77
CA TYR A 127 7.81 7.08 26.77
C TYR A 127 6.83 8.24 26.94
N THR A 128 6.38 8.77 25.81
CA THR A 128 5.24 9.70 25.74
C THR A 128 4.18 9.14 24.81
N VAL A 129 2.92 9.52 25.03
CA VAL A 129 1.79 9.02 24.23
C VAL A 129 1.32 10.06 23.26
N MET A 130 0.94 9.60 22.07
CA MET A 130 0.26 10.45 21.09
C MET A 130 -1.19 10.67 21.52
N ASN A 131 -1.58 11.93 21.65
CA ASN A 131 -3.00 12.25 21.82
C ASN A 131 -3.75 12.20 20.47
N GLU A 132 -5.05 12.45 20.49
CA GLU A 132 -5.89 12.45 19.28
C GLU A 132 -5.57 13.57 18.28
N ARG A 133 -4.81 14.60 18.68
CA ARG A 133 -4.24 15.63 17.79
C ARG A 133 -2.79 15.36 17.45
N GLU A 134 -2.29 14.16 17.79
CA GLU A 134 -0.98 13.65 17.39
C GLU A 134 0.19 14.37 17.99
N THR A 135 -0.09 15.12 19.03
CA THR A 135 0.92 15.82 19.79
C THR A 135 1.28 14.97 21.00
N VAL A 136 2.52 15.12 21.41
CA VAL A 136 2.98 14.57 22.68
C VAL A 136 2.46 15.49 23.79
N GLY A 137 1.49 15.02 24.58
CA GLY A 137 0.99 15.74 25.75
C GLY A 137 -0.40 16.38 25.60
N SER A 138 -0.58 17.60 26.13
CA SER A 138 -1.88 18.30 26.16
C SER A 138 -2.39 18.67 24.75
N LEU A 139 -3.71 18.85 24.62
CA LEU A 139 -4.41 19.26 23.39
C LEU A 139 -3.87 20.55 22.74
N ASP A 140 -3.13 21.37 23.49
CA ASP A 140 -2.59 22.68 23.10
C ASP A 140 -1.14 22.64 22.59
N ALA A 141 -0.50 21.47 22.53
CA ALA A 141 0.86 21.36 21.98
C ALA A 141 0.86 21.55 20.45
N PRO A 142 1.98 22.06 19.87
CA PRO A 142 2.13 22.16 18.43
C PRO A 142 2.18 20.77 17.77
N LEU A 143 1.75 20.69 16.50
CA LEU A 143 1.83 19.47 15.71
C LEU A 143 3.28 19.00 15.56
N LEU A 144 3.46 17.68 15.54
CA LEU A 144 4.76 17.10 15.25
C LEU A 144 5.17 17.41 13.80
N PRO A 145 6.48 17.59 13.53
CA PRO A 145 6.97 17.73 12.16
C PRO A 145 6.50 16.59 11.25
N TRP A 146 6.23 16.87 9.99
CA TRP A 146 5.74 15.93 8.98
C TRP A 146 6.65 14.72 8.86
N SER A 147 7.96 14.92 8.87
CA SER A 147 8.95 13.84 8.86
C SER A 147 8.78 12.87 10.04
N VAL A 148 8.46 13.39 11.22
CA VAL A 148 8.19 12.58 12.43
C VAL A 148 6.87 11.85 12.30
N ARG A 149 5.80 12.51 11.81
CA ARG A 149 4.48 11.91 11.57
C ARG A 149 4.55 10.76 10.56
N LEU A 150 5.28 10.95 9.46
CA LEU A 150 5.52 9.92 8.45
C LEU A 150 6.33 8.74 9.00
N LYS A 151 7.36 9.01 9.82
CA LYS A 151 8.13 7.97 10.51
C LYS A 151 7.25 7.14 11.45
N ILE A 152 6.38 7.79 12.22
CA ILE A 152 5.42 7.12 13.10
C ILE A 152 4.52 6.19 12.29
N ALA A 153 3.91 6.69 11.21
CA ALA A 153 3.06 5.89 10.34
C ALA A 153 3.79 4.64 9.83
N LYS A 154 5.04 4.81 9.35
CA LYS A 154 5.88 3.72 8.86
C LYS A 154 6.16 2.67 9.92
N GLU A 155 6.57 3.09 11.12
CA GLU A 155 6.92 2.18 12.22
C GLU A 155 5.69 1.41 12.74
N ILE A 156 4.53 2.07 12.82
CA ILE A 156 3.27 1.41 13.18
C ILE A 156 2.79 0.48 12.06
N ALA A 157 2.95 0.85 10.78
CA ALA A 157 2.60 -0.02 9.67
C ALA A 157 3.41 -1.33 9.67
N ILE A 158 4.70 -1.25 10.03
CA ILE A 158 5.58 -2.42 10.21
C ILE A 158 5.09 -3.27 11.39
N ALA A 159 4.70 -2.65 12.51
CA ALA A 159 4.19 -3.37 13.67
C ALA A 159 2.89 -4.15 13.35
N ILE A 160 1.94 -3.53 12.64
CA ILE A 160 0.70 -4.19 12.22
C ILE A 160 0.99 -5.31 11.21
N THR A 161 1.87 -5.06 10.24
CA THR A 161 2.31 -6.09 9.28
C THR A 161 2.88 -7.31 10.00
N TYR A 162 3.66 -7.11 11.07
CA TYR A 162 4.19 -8.20 11.88
C TYR A 162 3.06 -9.02 12.53
N LEU A 163 2.01 -8.40 13.08
CA LEU A 163 0.85 -9.13 13.62
C LEU A 163 0.13 -9.98 12.57
N HIS A 164 0.01 -9.46 11.35
CA HIS A 164 -0.73 -10.12 10.28
C HIS A 164 0.05 -11.24 9.60
N THR A 165 1.38 -11.18 9.59
CA THR A 165 2.21 -12.02 8.70
C THR A 165 3.26 -12.87 9.40
N ALA A 166 3.69 -12.52 10.62
CA ALA A 166 4.81 -13.20 11.28
C ALA A 166 4.42 -14.51 11.98
N PHE A 167 3.13 -14.83 12.03
CA PHE A 167 2.59 -15.99 12.74
C PHE A 167 1.68 -16.83 11.83
N PRO A 168 1.54 -18.15 12.07
CA PRO A 168 0.61 -19.00 11.31
C PRO A 168 -0.87 -18.56 11.42
N ARG A 169 -1.21 -17.92 12.53
CA ARG A 169 -2.52 -17.33 12.80
C ARG A 169 -2.39 -15.82 12.72
N ILE A 170 -3.24 -15.19 11.91
CA ILE A 170 -3.30 -13.75 11.75
C ILE A 170 -3.80 -13.13 13.06
N ILE A 171 -3.01 -12.27 13.68
CA ILE A 171 -3.41 -11.54 14.87
C ILE A 171 -3.95 -10.18 14.43
N ILE A 172 -5.20 -9.88 14.77
CA ILE A 172 -5.87 -8.62 14.44
C ILE A 172 -5.96 -7.79 15.72
N HIS A 173 -5.43 -6.57 15.72
CA HIS A 173 -5.33 -5.70 16.90
C HIS A 173 -6.68 -5.12 17.33
N ARG A 174 -7.48 -4.62 16.37
CA ARG A 174 -8.84 -4.05 16.52
C ARG A 174 -8.95 -2.74 17.29
N ASP A 175 -7.83 -2.11 17.64
CA ASP A 175 -7.85 -0.85 18.40
C ASP A 175 -6.63 0.02 18.07
N ILE A 176 -6.34 0.19 16.79
CA ILE A 176 -5.27 1.08 16.33
C ILE A 176 -5.77 2.52 16.46
N LYS A 177 -5.17 3.28 17.37
CA LYS A 177 -5.47 4.69 17.65
C LYS A 177 -4.25 5.38 18.27
N PRO A 178 -4.18 6.73 18.25
CA PRO A 178 -3.05 7.48 18.81
C PRO A 178 -2.72 7.13 20.26
N THR A 179 -3.73 6.95 21.13
CA THR A 179 -3.50 6.65 22.56
C THR A 179 -2.87 5.28 22.83
N ASN A 180 -2.83 4.41 21.82
CA ASN A 180 -2.14 3.12 21.84
C ASN A 180 -0.74 3.17 21.19
N VAL A 181 -0.31 4.34 20.70
CA VAL A 181 1.02 4.57 20.12
C VAL A 181 1.91 5.36 21.10
N PHE A 182 3.00 4.73 21.52
CA PHE A 182 3.99 5.31 22.43
C PHE A 182 5.23 5.71 21.64
N LEU A 183 5.80 6.88 21.94
CA LEU A 183 7.07 7.35 21.41
C LEU A 183 8.13 7.23 22.51
N ASP A 184 9.24 6.54 22.27
CA ASP A 184 10.39 6.61 23.21
C ASP A 184 11.16 7.92 23.06
N LYS A 185 12.12 8.16 23.97
CA LYS A 185 12.99 9.35 23.95
C LYS A 185 13.76 9.58 22.65
N ASN A 186 13.89 8.57 21.78
CA ASN A 186 14.54 8.69 20.47
C ASN A 186 13.51 8.94 19.34
N GLY A 187 12.25 9.19 19.69
CA GLY A 187 11.16 9.39 18.73
C GLY A 187 10.84 8.13 17.94
N LYS A 188 11.00 6.93 18.51
CA LYS A 188 10.57 5.68 17.89
C LYS A 188 9.18 5.29 18.39
N ALA A 189 8.27 5.06 17.45
CA ALA A 189 6.91 4.65 17.69
C ALA A 189 6.80 3.15 18.01
N ARG A 190 5.98 2.86 19.01
CA ARG A 190 5.71 1.51 19.49
C ARG A 190 4.22 1.35 19.73
N LEU A 191 3.66 0.32 19.09
CA LEU A 191 2.28 -0.08 19.27
C LEU A 191 2.12 -0.80 20.62
N SER A 192 0.96 -0.60 21.23
CA SER A 192 0.60 -1.16 22.52
C SER A 192 -0.88 -1.51 22.57
N ASP A 193 -1.27 -2.16 23.66
CA ASP A 193 -2.64 -2.58 23.95
C ASP A 193 -3.27 -3.63 23.04
N LEU A 194 -2.82 -4.87 23.24
CA LEU A 194 -3.39 -6.04 22.57
C LEU A 194 -4.58 -6.61 23.37
N SER A 195 -5.29 -5.75 24.11
CA SER A 195 -6.38 -6.14 25.02
C SER A 195 -7.61 -6.63 24.26
N LEU A 196 -7.90 -6.01 23.12
CA LEU A 196 -8.94 -6.38 22.17
C LEU A 196 -8.43 -7.28 21.05
N ALA A 197 -7.13 -7.57 20.98
CA ALA A 197 -6.59 -8.33 19.86
C ALA A 197 -7.10 -9.79 19.84
N ILE A 198 -7.24 -10.36 18.64
CA ILE A 198 -7.71 -11.73 18.43
C ILE A 198 -6.87 -12.42 17.35
N ALA A 199 -6.57 -13.70 17.56
CA ALA A 199 -5.92 -14.54 16.56
C ALA A 199 -6.97 -15.32 15.76
N LEU A 200 -6.97 -15.17 14.44
CA LEU A 200 -7.82 -15.97 13.57
C LEU A 200 -7.44 -17.46 13.64
N PRO A 201 -8.40 -18.39 13.50
CA PRO A 201 -8.08 -19.79 13.31
C PRO A 201 -7.18 -19.99 12.08
N GLU A 202 -6.28 -20.96 12.15
CA GLU A 202 -5.35 -21.25 11.06
C GLU A 202 -6.11 -21.55 9.75
N GLY A 203 -5.64 -20.97 8.64
CA GLY A 203 -6.28 -21.09 7.33
C GLY A 203 -7.56 -20.26 7.13
N LYS A 204 -8.07 -19.57 8.16
CA LYS A 204 -9.20 -18.64 8.03
C LYS A 204 -8.71 -17.20 7.88
N SER A 205 -9.33 -16.47 6.97
CA SER A 205 -9.12 -15.01 6.78
C SER A 205 -10.16 -14.16 7.50
N TRP A 206 -11.18 -14.78 8.10
CA TRP A 206 -12.25 -14.08 8.81
C TRP A 206 -12.93 -14.93 9.88
N ILE A 207 -13.56 -14.26 10.84
CA ILE A 207 -14.50 -14.83 11.83
C ILE A 207 -15.63 -13.82 12.11
N LEU A 208 -16.72 -14.27 12.74
CA LEU A 208 -17.74 -13.39 13.31
C LEU A 208 -17.46 -13.18 14.80
N ASP A 209 -17.58 -11.94 15.24
CA ASP A 209 -17.53 -11.62 16.67
C ASP A 209 -18.93 -11.69 17.31
N ASP A 210 -18.98 -11.66 18.64
CA ASP A 210 -20.24 -11.60 19.39
C ASP A 210 -20.84 -10.18 19.42
N THR A 211 -19.98 -9.18 19.44
CA THR A 211 -20.30 -7.76 19.55
C THR A 211 -19.21 -6.94 18.87
N VAL A 212 -19.56 -5.72 18.45
CA VAL A 212 -18.59 -4.75 17.95
C VAL A 212 -17.66 -4.31 19.10
N LYS A 213 -16.34 -4.42 18.87
CA LYS A 213 -15.29 -3.99 19.81
C LYS A 213 -14.33 -3.01 19.11
N GLY A 214 -13.93 -1.95 19.81
CA GLY A 214 -12.96 -0.96 19.35
C GLY A 214 -13.38 0.46 19.67
N THR A 215 -12.58 1.43 19.23
CA THR A 215 -12.79 2.85 19.54
C THR A 215 -13.58 3.56 18.44
N PHE A 216 -14.66 4.25 18.82
CA PHE A 216 -15.48 5.04 17.90
C PHE A 216 -14.65 6.06 17.11
N GLY A 217 -14.92 6.20 15.81
CA GLY A 217 -14.10 6.98 14.85
C GLY A 217 -13.02 6.16 14.15
N TYR A 218 -12.49 5.12 14.80
CA TYR A 218 -11.53 4.17 14.22
C TYR A 218 -12.17 2.83 13.81
N LEU A 219 -13.45 2.61 14.19
CA LEU A 219 -14.21 1.42 13.83
C LEU A 219 -14.51 1.40 12.33
N ASP A 220 -14.18 0.28 11.69
CA ASP A 220 -14.54 0.00 10.29
C ASP A 220 -16.06 -0.05 10.10
N LEU A 221 -16.57 0.71 9.14
CA LEU A 221 -17.98 0.77 8.79
C LEU A 221 -18.54 -0.62 8.42
N ASN A 222 -17.78 -1.45 7.71
CA ASN A 222 -18.21 -2.83 7.40
C ASN A 222 -18.35 -3.68 8.66
N TYR A 223 -17.48 -3.49 9.65
CA TYR A 223 -17.55 -4.23 10.90
C TYR A 223 -18.72 -3.79 11.78
N LEU A 224 -19.05 -2.49 11.76
CA LEU A 224 -20.26 -1.98 12.42
C LEU A 224 -21.53 -2.65 11.88
N GLU A 225 -21.58 -2.91 10.57
CA GLU A 225 -22.75 -3.51 9.92
C GLU A 225 -22.77 -5.05 10.01
N THR A 226 -21.61 -5.69 9.83
CA THR A 226 -21.54 -7.15 9.61
C THR A 226 -20.98 -7.93 10.80
N ILE A 227 -20.29 -7.28 11.73
CA ILE A 227 -19.55 -7.90 12.83
C ILE A 227 -18.46 -8.88 12.32
N LEU A 228 -18.06 -8.75 11.05
CA LEU A 228 -17.03 -9.56 10.41
C LEU A 228 -15.63 -9.06 10.81
N VAL A 229 -14.85 -9.94 11.43
CA VAL A 229 -13.47 -9.66 11.81
C VAL A 229 -12.53 -10.18 10.72
N THR A 230 -11.80 -9.27 10.10
CA THR A 230 -10.77 -9.55 9.07
C THR A 230 -9.51 -8.74 9.35
N GLU A 231 -8.40 -9.06 8.70
CA GLU A 231 -7.17 -8.26 8.75
C GLU A 231 -7.38 -6.78 8.34
N TYR A 232 -8.42 -6.51 7.54
CA TYR A 232 -8.75 -5.19 7.04
C TYR A 232 -9.37 -4.24 8.09
N LEU A 233 -9.73 -4.73 9.28
CA LEU A 233 -10.12 -3.87 10.41
C LEU A 233 -8.94 -3.00 10.88
N ASP A 234 -7.77 -3.62 10.98
CA ASP A 234 -6.55 -2.90 11.35
C ASP A 234 -6.11 -1.96 10.22
N VAL A 235 -6.34 -2.35 8.95
CA VAL A 235 -6.05 -1.48 7.80
C VAL A 235 -6.92 -0.23 7.82
N PHE A 236 -8.24 -0.37 8.08
CA PHE A 236 -9.14 0.78 8.18
C PHE A 236 -8.76 1.70 9.34
N SER A 237 -8.62 1.15 10.55
CA SER A 237 -8.24 1.94 11.73
C SER A 237 -6.86 2.60 11.58
N PHE A 238 -5.91 1.94 10.90
CA PHE A 238 -4.64 2.55 10.52
C PHE A 238 -4.80 3.66 9.48
N GLY A 239 -5.69 3.51 8.48
CA GLY A 239 -6.03 4.58 7.54
C GLY A 239 -6.62 5.81 8.24
N THR A 240 -7.49 5.61 9.24
CA THR A 240 -7.98 6.71 10.09
C THR A 240 -6.83 7.35 10.86
N LEU A 241 -5.94 6.56 11.48
CA LEU A 241 -4.73 7.08 12.13
C LEU A 241 -3.86 7.89 11.15
N MET A 242 -3.72 7.47 9.89
CA MET A 242 -3.02 8.24 8.87
C MET A 242 -3.70 9.58 8.56
N LEU A 243 -5.03 9.62 8.51
CA LEU A 243 -5.75 10.88 8.29
C LEU A 243 -5.60 11.84 9.47
N VAL A 244 -5.62 11.30 10.69
CA VAL A 244 -5.24 12.07 11.88
C VAL A 244 -3.81 12.59 11.66
N LEU A 245 -2.87 11.73 11.23
CA LEU A 245 -1.41 12.03 10.97
C LEU A 245 -1.21 13.17 10.01
N LEU A 246 -2.10 13.26 9.04
CA LEU A 246 -2.00 14.25 8.01
C LEU A 246 -2.64 15.58 8.42
N MET A 247 -3.80 15.52 9.07
CA MET A 247 -4.63 16.70 9.34
C MET A 247 -4.30 17.37 10.67
N GLY A 248 -3.71 16.65 11.63
CA GLY A 248 -3.52 17.13 12.99
C GLY A 248 -4.84 17.40 13.73
N ARG A 249 -5.90 16.66 13.37
CA ARG A 249 -7.23 16.80 13.94
C ARG A 249 -7.74 15.44 14.45
N PRO A 250 -8.60 15.43 15.49
CA PRO A 250 -9.18 14.18 16.01
C PRO A 250 -9.95 13.40 14.93
N ALA A 251 -10.08 12.09 15.13
CA ALA A 251 -10.85 11.21 14.24
C ALA A 251 -12.36 11.51 14.23
N ILE A 252 -12.86 12.17 15.27
CA ILE A 252 -14.24 12.66 15.36
C ILE A 252 -14.21 14.18 15.41
N LEU A 253 -14.87 14.80 14.43
CA LEU A 253 -14.92 16.26 14.29
C LEU A 253 -16.28 16.75 14.78
N ALA A 254 -16.26 17.74 15.68
CA ALA A 254 -17.47 18.40 16.14
C ALA A 254 -17.88 19.49 15.14
N SER A 255 -19.11 19.42 14.61
CA SER A 255 -19.69 20.50 13.82
C SER A 255 -20.21 21.63 14.71
N SER A 256 -20.22 22.86 14.19
CA SER A 256 -20.95 23.98 14.78
C SER A 256 -22.46 23.74 14.89
N SER A 257 -23.00 22.79 14.10
CA SER A 257 -24.39 22.33 14.18
C SER A 257 -24.66 21.31 15.29
N GLY A 258 -23.66 20.91 16.08
CA GLY A 258 -23.78 19.92 17.15
C GLY A 258 -23.75 18.46 16.70
N VAL A 259 -23.74 18.20 15.38
CA VAL A 259 -23.57 16.85 14.81
C VAL A 259 -22.08 16.53 14.71
N SER A 260 -21.64 15.42 15.30
CA SER A 260 -20.27 14.93 15.15
C SER A 260 -20.18 14.01 13.92
N TYR A 261 -19.12 14.15 13.14
CA TYR A 261 -18.87 13.30 11.97
C TYR A 261 -17.46 12.71 12.02
N SER A 262 -17.28 11.57 11.36
CA SER A 262 -15.97 10.94 11.24
C SER A 262 -15.07 11.76 10.30
N THR A 263 -13.78 11.85 10.62
CA THR A 263 -12.79 12.44 9.73
C THR A 263 -12.76 11.74 8.38
N VAL A 264 -12.97 10.42 8.34
CA VAL A 264 -13.06 9.63 7.09
C VAL A 264 -14.22 10.12 6.22
N GLU A 265 -15.41 10.28 6.80
CA GLU A 265 -16.60 10.75 6.07
C GLU A 265 -16.39 12.17 5.53
N TYR A 266 -15.80 13.04 6.36
CA TYR A 266 -15.50 14.42 5.99
C TYR A 266 -14.55 14.50 4.79
N VAL A 267 -13.41 13.82 4.86
CA VAL A 267 -12.42 13.90 3.78
C VAL A 267 -12.89 13.18 2.53
N SER A 268 -13.66 12.11 2.66
CA SER A 268 -14.22 11.39 1.51
C SER A 268 -15.22 12.28 0.76
N ALA A 269 -16.09 12.99 1.48
CA ALA A 269 -17.03 13.92 0.87
C ALA A 269 -16.34 15.10 0.16
N LEU A 270 -15.24 15.63 0.72
CA LEU A 270 -14.45 16.67 0.06
C LEU A 270 -13.74 16.13 -1.19
N HIS A 271 -13.17 14.94 -1.09
CA HIS A 271 -12.47 14.29 -2.19
C HIS A 271 -13.41 13.99 -3.36
N GLU A 272 -14.64 13.51 -3.09
CA GLU A 272 -15.67 13.29 -4.12
C GLU A 272 -16.12 14.57 -4.83
N ARG A 273 -16.04 15.72 -4.15
CA ARG A 273 -16.37 17.04 -4.72
C ARG A 273 -15.18 17.75 -5.35
N GLU A 274 -14.01 17.10 -5.38
CA GLU A 274 -12.74 17.67 -5.81
C GLU A 274 -12.36 18.95 -5.03
N GLU A 275 -12.83 19.07 -3.79
CA GLU A 275 -12.51 20.19 -2.91
C GLU A 275 -11.14 19.97 -2.21
N PRO A 276 -10.32 21.02 -2.06
CA PRO A 276 -9.01 20.89 -1.45
C PRO A 276 -9.10 20.58 0.04
N VAL A 277 -8.43 19.50 0.46
CA VAL A 277 -8.28 19.15 1.87
C VAL A 277 -7.11 19.92 2.48
N LYS A 278 -7.34 20.60 3.60
CA LYS A 278 -6.28 21.28 4.35
C LYS A 278 -5.52 20.30 5.24
N PHE A 279 -4.24 20.13 4.98
CA PHE A 279 -3.34 19.35 5.83
C PHE A 279 -2.84 20.18 7.02
N GLY A 280 -2.49 19.52 8.11
CA GLY A 280 -1.95 20.16 9.31
C GLY A 280 -0.43 20.34 9.25
N GLY A 281 0.07 21.42 9.86
CA GLY A 281 1.49 21.76 9.97
C GLY A 281 1.81 23.16 9.45
N ASP A 282 3.05 23.60 9.68
CA ASP A 282 3.58 24.86 9.14
C ASP A 282 4.11 24.67 7.72
N SER A 283 4.01 25.69 6.86
CA SER A 283 4.37 25.60 5.44
C SER A 283 5.81 25.14 5.17
N ASN A 284 6.74 25.42 6.10
CA ASN A 284 8.16 25.08 5.96
C ASN A 284 8.47 23.58 6.19
N ASP A 285 7.55 22.84 6.80
CA ASP A 285 7.68 21.41 7.10
C ASP A 285 6.79 20.54 6.18
N MET A 286 5.90 21.17 5.42
CA MET A 286 5.01 20.49 4.48
C MET A 286 5.73 20.09 3.20
N LYS A 287 5.59 18.82 2.81
CA LYS A 287 6.00 18.30 1.50
C LYS A 287 4.74 17.90 0.71
N PRO A 288 4.17 18.81 -0.10
CA PRO A 288 2.82 18.66 -0.66
C PRO A 288 2.60 17.34 -1.39
N ASP A 289 3.57 16.90 -2.20
CA ASP A 289 3.45 15.65 -2.97
C ASP A 289 3.43 14.43 -2.05
N GLN A 290 4.34 14.36 -1.08
CA GLN A 290 4.32 13.26 -0.09
C GLN A 290 3.04 13.23 0.71
N MET A 291 2.57 14.39 1.16
CA MET A 291 1.34 14.53 1.93
C MET A 291 0.13 14.11 1.11
N ARG A 292 0.11 14.41 -0.20
CA ARG A 292 -0.93 13.97 -1.13
C ARG A 292 -0.89 12.47 -1.39
N MET A 293 0.29 11.89 -1.64
CA MET A 293 0.45 10.44 -1.78
C MET A 293 0.01 9.70 -0.50
N PHE A 294 0.39 10.25 0.65
CA PHE A 294 0.00 9.72 1.96
C PHE A 294 -1.51 9.81 2.20
N PHE A 295 -2.13 10.92 1.78
CA PHE A 295 -3.59 11.09 1.80
C PHE A 295 -4.31 10.05 0.93
N ASP A 296 -3.88 9.87 -0.31
CA ASP A 296 -4.49 8.92 -1.25
C ASP A 296 -4.36 7.46 -0.76
N LEU A 297 -3.24 7.13 -0.12
CA LEU A 297 -3.07 5.84 0.55
C LEU A 297 -4.01 5.69 1.75
N ALA A 298 -4.14 6.72 2.59
CA ALA A 298 -5.06 6.70 3.73
C ALA A 298 -6.52 6.49 3.28
N LEU A 299 -6.96 7.16 2.21
CA LEU A 299 -8.30 6.96 1.64
C LEU A 299 -8.52 5.54 1.13
N ARG A 300 -7.52 4.93 0.46
CA ARG A 300 -7.60 3.52 0.04
C ARG A 300 -7.68 2.55 1.22
N CYS A 301 -6.97 2.82 2.31
CA CYS A 301 -7.07 2.03 3.53
C CYS A 301 -8.49 2.12 4.16
N CYS A 302 -9.13 3.28 4.05
CA CYS A 302 -10.46 3.55 4.59
C CYS A 302 -11.62 3.23 3.64
N ASP A 303 -11.37 2.53 2.53
CA ASP A 303 -12.39 2.32 1.50
C ASP A 303 -13.59 1.52 2.03
N GLY A 304 -14.81 1.87 1.60
CA GLY A 304 -16.02 1.17 1.98
C GLY A 304 -16.09 -0.29 1.51
N ARG A 305 -15.34 -0.67 0.47
CA ARG A 305 -15.25 -2.07 0.01
C ARG A 305 -13.95 -2.70 0.51
N ILE A 306 -14.08 -3.78 1.29
CA ILE A 306 -12.94 -4.50 1.87
C ILE A 306 -11.95 -4.98 0.80
N GLU A 307 -12.45 -5.51 -0.32
CA GLU A 307 -11.65 -6.06 -1.43
C GLU A 307 -10.70 -5.03 -2.06
N ASP A 308 -11.04 -3.76 -1.92
CA ASP A 308 -10.31 -2.66 -2.53
C ASP A 308 -9.28 -2.03 -1.59
N ARG A 309 -9.29 -2.44 -0.32
CA ARG A 309 -8.28 -2.02 0.64
C ARG A 309 -6.97 -2.76 0.36
N PRO A 310 -5.83 -2.06 0.37
CA PRO A 310 -4.54 -2.72 0.27
C PRO A 310 -4.28 -3.59 1.50
N LYS A 311 -3.55 -4.70 1.31
CA LYS A 311 -3.01 -5.45 2.46
C LYS A 311 -2.01 -4.59 3.22
N MET A 312 -1.94 -4.78 4.54
CA MET A 312 -1.08 -3.98 5.40
C MET A 312 0.41 -3.99 4.99
N ILE A 313 0.90 -5.12 4.46
CA ILE A 313 2.26 -5.22 3.92
C ILE A 313 2.51 -4.29 2.72
N MET A 314 1.49 -4.07 1.88
CA MET A 314 1.57 -3.14 0.75
C MET A 314 1.53 -1.70 1.23
N VAL A 315 0.68 -1.41 2.22
CA VAL A 315 0.64 -0.10 2.89
C VAL A 315 2.00 0.27 3.47
N ALA A 316 2.64 -0.65 4.21
CA ALA A 316 3.97 -0.41 4.79
C ALA A 316 5.06 -0.18 3.73
N LYS A 317 5.01 -0.90 2.60
CA LYS A 317 5.93 -0.69 1.47
C LYS A 317 5.72 0.67 0.82
N GLU A 318 4.48 1.07 0.60
CA GLU A 318 4.15 2.34 -0.05
C GLU A 318 4.53 3.54 0.82
N ILE A 319 4.29 3.49 2.14
CA ILE A 319 4.76 4.52 3.08
C ILE A 319 6.29 4.66 3.05
N LYS A 320 7.02 3.54 2.94
CA LYS A 320 8.48 3.58 2.81
C LYS A 320 8.92 4.28 1.52
N LEU A 321 8.21 4.08 0.41
CA LEU A 321 8.49 4.77 -0.85
C LEU A 321 8.19 6.26 -0.75
N ILE A 322 7.05 6.62 -0.12
CA ILE A 322 6.70 8.03 0.15
C ILE A 322 7.83 8.70 0.93
N GLU A 323 8.30 8.11 2.03
CA GLU A 323 9.40 8.64 2.83
C GLU A 323 10.69 8.83 2.03
N GLN A 324 11.06 7.85 1.21
CA GLN A 324 12.27 7.93 0.39
C GLN A 324 12.21 9.08 -0.63
N GLY A 325 11.04 9.38 -1.20
CA GLY A 325 10.86 10.52 -2.11
C GLY A 325 11.32 11.88 -1.56
N SER A 326 11.27 12.08 -0.22
CA SER A 326 11.75 13.32 0.44
C SER A 326 13.26 13.45 0.48
N TYR A 327 13.97 12.34 0.70
CA TYR A 327 15.44 12.33 0.78
C TYR A 327 16.05 12.73 -0.57
N PHE A 328 15.35 12.39 -1.66
CA PHE A 328 15.72 12.76 -3.01
C PHE A 328 15.39 14.24 -3.34
N SER A 329 14.28 14.79 -2.85
CA SER A 329 13.92 16.21 -3.02
C SER A 329 14.85 17.20 -2.30
N GLU A 330 15.33 16.87 -1.09
CA GLU A 330 16.34 17.67 -0.38
C GLU A 330 17.75 17.53 -0.98
N MET A 331 18.05 16.39 -1.62
CA MET A 331 19.29 16.21 -2.38
C MET A 331 19.25 17.00 -3.70
N LEU A 332 18.06 17.18 -4.30
CA LEU A 332 17.82 17.98 -5.52
C LEU A 332 18.03 19.49 -5.31
N GLU A 333 17.68 20.05 -4.15
CA GLU A 333 18.01 21.46 -3.83
C GLU A 333 19.52 21.69 -3.71
N ASN A 334 20.28 20.64 -3.39
CA ASN A 334 21.74 20.69 -3.23
C ASN A 334 22.52 20.19 -4.46
N VAL A 335 21.85 19.62 -5.46
CA VAL A 335 22.45 19.15 -6.71
C VAL A 335 21.67 19.76 -7.87
N SER A 336 22.07 20.96 -8.24
CA SER A 336 21.71 21.54 -9.53
C SER A 336 22.35 20.70 -10.65
N GLY A 337 21.63 19.69 -11.15
CA GLY A 337 21.89 19.09 -12.46
C GLY A 337 22.05 17.57 -12.56
N ASP A 338 21.13 16.74 -12.06
CA ASP A 338 21.05 15.33 -12.52
C ASP A 338 19.59 14.85 -12.72
N GLY A 339 19.24 14.50 -13.97
CA GLY A 339 17.86 14.15 -14.40
C GLY A 339 17.31 12.83 -13.86
N GLN A 340 18.17 11.94 -13.38
CA GLN A 340 17.85 10.56 -12.97
C GLN A 340 16.89 10.45 -11.75
N ILE A 341 16.78 11.52 -10.96
CA ILE A 341 15.95 11.56 -9.75
C ILE A 341 14.52 12.03 -10.05
N SER A 342 14.33 12.88 -11.06
CA SER A 342 13.01 13.26 -11.60
C SER A 342 12.25 12.01 -12.05
N ASP A 343 12.97 11.10 -12.70
CA ASP A 343 12.43 9.89 -13.31
C ASP A 343 11.79 8.93 -12.31
N GLN A 344 12.38 8.78 -11.11
CA GLN A 344 11.77 7.96 -10.06
C GLN A 344 10.50 8.59 -9.50
N ILE A 345 10.46 9.91 -9.34
CA ILE A 345 9.27 10.62 -8.84
C ILE A 345 8.13 10.48 -9.85
N MET A 346 8.42 10.72 -11.14
CA MET A 346 7.47 10.56 -12.24
C MET A 346 6.93 9.12 -12.32
N PHE A 347 7.80 8.12 -12.16
CA PHE A 347 7.39 6.72 -12.12
C PHE A 347 6.40 6.44 -10.97
N HIS A 348 6.70 6.89 -9.76
CA HIS A 348 5.80 6.71 -8.61
C HIS A 348 4.49 7.48 -8.78
N GLN A 349 4.53 8.70 -9.34
CA GLN A 349 3.35 9.50 -9.63
C GLN A 349 2.42 8.78 -10.63
N GLN A 350 2.97 8.15 -11.67
CA GLN A 350 2.18 7.35 -12.62
C GLN A 350 1.60 6.08 -11.98
N ILE A 351 2.37 5.38 -11.13
CA ILE A 351 1.86 4.22 -10.37
C ILE A 351 0.64 4.61 -9.54
N ILE A 352 0.65 5.78 -8.92
CA ILE A 352 -0.45 6.24 -8.08
C ILE A 352 -1.62 6.75 -8.93
N THR A 353 -1.34 7.52 -9.98
CA THR A 353 -2.37 8.11 -10.83
C THR A 353 -3.14 7.05 -11.63
N ASN A 354 -2.42 6.14 -12.31
CA ASN A 354 -3.03 5.16 -13.21
C ASN A 354 -3.33 3.85 -12.49
N CYS A 355 -2.50 3.47 -11.51
CA CYS A 355 -2.59 2.20 -10.81
C CYS A 355 -2.95 2.27 -9.33
N ARG A 356 -3.17 3.47 -8.76
CA ARG A 356 -3.53 3.66 -7.35
C ARG A 356 -2.62 2.89 -6.38
N GLY A 357 -1.33 2.79 -6.70
CA GLY A 357 -0.33 2.08 -5.89
C GLY A 357 -0.25 0.56 -6.11
N ILE A 358 -1.11 -0.03 -6.95
CA ILE A 358 -1.21 -1.48 -7.15
C ILE A 358 -0.63 -1.85 -8.53
N ILE A 359 0.62 -2.29 -8.55
CA ILE A 359 1.26 -2.89 -9.73
C ILE A 359 1.91 -4.23 -9.36
N ASN A 360 2.08 -5.10 -10.36
CA ASN A 360 2.93 -6.27 -10.18
C ASN A 360 4.37 -5.84 -9.87
N HIS A 361 5.13 -6.71 -9.21
CA HIS A 361 6.53 -6.42 -8.88
C HIS A 361 7.35 -6.24 -10.16
N VAL A 362 7.79 -5.00 -10.42
CA VAL A 362 8.70 -4.65 -11.53
C VAL A 362 10.13 -4.68 -11.01
N ARG A 363 11.01 -5.47 -11.65
CA ARG A 363 12.44 -5.48 -11.30
C ARG A 363 13.12 -4.22 -11.81
N MET A 364 13.96 -3.60 -10.97
CA MET A 364 14.84 -2.51 -11.40
C MET A 364 16.16 -3.09 -11.93
N PHE A 365 16.53 -2.72 -13.16
CA PHE A 365 17.81 -3.06 -13.77
C PHE A 365 18.72 -1.82 -13.81
N SER A 366 20.03 -2.02 -13.78
CA SER A 366 20.99 -0.94 -14.02
C SER A 366 21.23 -0.72 -15.51
N SER A 367 21.65 0.50 -15.89
CA SER A 367 22.05 0.86 -17.25
C SER A 367 23.10 -0.10 -17.81
N ASN A 368 24.09 -0.48 -16.99
CA ASN A 368 25.12 -1.45 -17.37
C ASN A 368 24.55 -2.83 -17.68
N GLN A 369 23.55 -3.30 -16.92
CA GLN A 369 22.88 -4.57 -17.22
C GLN A 369 22.15 -4.51 -18.56
N ILE A 370 21.47 -3.39 -18.85
CA ILE A 370 20.78 -3.19 -20.11
C ILE A 370 21.76 -3.11 -21.28
N PHE A 371 22.83 -2.31 -21.17
CA PHE A 371 23.85 -2.19 -22.22
C PHE A 371 24.48 -3.55 -22.56
N MET A 372 24.84 -4.33 -21.56
CA MET A 372 25.43 -5.66 -21.80
C MET A 372 24.41 -6.61 -22.43
N ALA A 373 23.14 -6.52 -22.04
CA ALA A 373 22.09 -7.37 -22.58
C ALA A 373 21.77 -7.07 -24.04
N THR A 374 21.77 -5.80 -24.44
CA THR A 374 21.40 -5.35 -25.80
C THR A 374 22.60 -5.16 -26.72
N SER A 375 23.79 -5.63 -26.34
CA SER A 375 25.05 -5.38 -27.07
C SER A 375 25.26 -3.89 -27.37
N HIS A 376 25.06 -3.04 -26.36
CA HIS A 376 25.10 -1.59 -26.46
C HIS A 376 24.06 -0.98 -27.42
N PHE A 377 22.88 -1.61 -27.52
CA PHE A 377 21.84 -1.25 -28.48
C PHE A 377 22.34 -1.32 -29.93
N ASP A 378 23.01 -2.42 -30.28
CA ASP A 378 23.43 -2.69 -31.65
C ASP A 378 22.20 -2.67 -32.59
N PRO A 379 22.21 -1.86 -33.67
CA PRO A 379 21.13 -1.85 -34.67
C PRO A 379 20.83 -3.24 -35.25
N MET A 380 21.81 -4.14 -35.32
CA MET A 380 21.64 -5.52 -35.78
C MET A 380 20.77 -6.37 -34.83
N CYS A 381 20.57 -5.91 -33.59
CA CYS A 381 19.70 -6.53 -32.61
C CYS A 381 18.29 -5.91 -32.57
N SER A 382 17.98 -4.95 -33.45
CA SER A 382 16.66 -4.34 -33.52
C SER A 382 15.60 -5.33 -34.04
N ILE A 383 14.42 -5.33 -33.41
CA ILE A 383 13.29 -6.21 -33.77
C ILE A 383 12.41 -5.56 -34.84
N VAL A 384 12.36 -4.22 -34.84
CA VAL A 384 11.53 -3.42 -35.74
C VAL A 384 12.37 -2.25 -36.25
N GLU A 385 12.59 -2.20 -37.57
CA GLU A 385 13.15 -1.05 -38.28
C GLU A 385 11.99 -0.15 -38.73
N ASP A 386 11.48 0.70 -37.83
CA ASP A 386 10.43 1.66 -38.20
C ASP A 386 10.95 3.09 -37.99
N MET A 387 11.00 3.84 -39.10
CA MET A 387 11.71 5.12 -39.20
C MET A 387 10.99 6.29 -38.51
N ASP A 388 9.72 6.10 -38.11
CA ASP A 388 8.85 7.15 -37.56
C ASP A 388 8.34 6.86 -36.13
N THR A 389 9.05 6.03 -35.35
CA THR A 389 8.59 5.61 -34.02
C THR A 389 9.30 6.31 -32.85
N TYR A 390 8.53 6.61 -31.79
CA TYR A 390 9.02 7.20 -30.53
C TYR A 390 9.86 6.21 -29.67
N PHE A 391 10.04 4.97 -30.14
CA PHE A 391 10.81 3.94 -29.46
C PHE A 391 11.29 2.86 -30.43
N THR A 392 12.33 2.12 -30.06
CA THR A 392 12.88 0.99 -30.80
C THR A 392 12.94 -0.24 -29.90
N TRP A 393 12.61 -1.40 -30.45
CA TRP A 393 12.70 -2.70 -29.78
C TRP A 393 14.03 -3.38 -30.09
N TYR A 394 14.69 -3.92 -29.07
CA TYR A 394 15.95 -4.65 -29.18
C TYR A 394 15.81 -6.05 -28.57
N LYS A 395 16.34 -7.07 -29.25
CA LYS A 395 16.61 -8.36 -28.62
C LYS A 395 17.79 -8.23 -27.67
N GLY A 396 17.72 -8.90 -26.54
CA GLY A 396 18.83 -8.98 -25.60
C GLY A 396 18.79 -10.20 -24.72
N ASP A 397 19.86 -10.40 -23.95
CA ASP A 397 19.96 -11.46 -22.96
C ASP A 397 20.41 -10.89 -21.60
N ILE A 398 19.57 -11.03 -20.58
CA ILE A 398 19.92 -10.62 -19.21
C ILE A 398 20.21 -11.87 -18.39
N GLN A 399 21.50 -12.13 -18.16
CA GLN A 399 21.97 -13.21 -17.29
C GLN A 399 21.53 -14.61 -17.75
N GLY A 400 21.56 -14.88 -19.06
CA GLY A 400 21.15 -16.15 -19.67
C GLY A 400 19.64 -16.29 -19.85
N ARG A 401 18.91 -15.16 -19.89
CA ARG A 401 17.48 -15.12 -20.14
C ARG A 401 17.19 -14.18 -21.31
N PRO A 402 16.65 -14.69 -22.43
CA PRO A 402 16.20 -13.87 -23.54
C PRO A 402 15.17 -12.82 -23.08
N CYS A 403 15.32 -11.60 -23.57
CA CYS A 403 14.45 -10.48 -23.25
C CYS A 403 14.30 -9.53 -24.43
N ALA A 404 13.13 -8.89 -24.50
CA ALA A 404 12.83 -7.86 -25.49
C ALA A 404 12.87 -6.51 -24.76
N THR A 405 13.71 -5.61 -25.23
CA THR A 405 13.98 -4.32 -24.60
C THR A 405 13.38 -3.20 -25.44
N LYS A 406 12.48 -2.41 -24.86
CA LYS A 406 11.89 -1.24 -25.52
C LYS A 406 12.61 0.02 -25.03
N ARG A 407 13.27 0.73 -25.97
CA ARG A 407 14.01 1.97 -25.70
C ARG A 407 13.34 3.13 -26.42
N TYR A 408 12.94 4.16 -25.68
CA TYR A 408 12.38 5.38 -26.27
C TYR A 408 13.47 6.23 -26.95
N THR A 409 13.13 6.83 -28.09
CA THR A 409 13.98 7.80 -28.78
C THR A 409 13.90 9.16 -28.10
N GLU A 410 14.99 9.92 -28.14
CA GLU A 410 15.04 11.28 -27.59
C GLU A 410 14.42 12.25 -28.60
N PRO A 411 13.28 12.92 -28.33
CA PRO A 411 12.79 13.94 -29.21
C PRO A 411 13.66 15.19 -29.08
N LEU A 412 13.81 15.91 -30.19
CA LEU A 412 14.58 17.15 -30.24
C LEU A 412 13.98 18.31 -29.40
N TYR A 413 12.75 18.19 -28.85
CA TYR A 413 11.99 19.35 -28.34
C TYR A 413 11.00 19.15 -27.15
N VAL A 414 10.99 18.03 -26.40
CA VAL A 414 10.00 17.87 -25.30
C VAL A 414 10.63 17.34 -24.02
N GLU A 415 10.74 18.21 -23.00
CA GLU A 415 11.31 17.92 -21.67
C GLU A 415 10.33 17.18 -20.72
N GLU A 416 9.03 17.13 -21.01
CA GLU A 416 7.99 16.58 -20.09
C GLU A 416 7.16 15.42 -20.67
N ASP A 417 7.79 14.47 -21.36
CA ASP A 417 7.06 13.33 -21.94
C ASP A 417 6.88 12.17 -20.94
N GLN A 418 5.65 11.96 -20.48
CA GLN A 418 5.30 10.94 -19.48
C GLN A 418 5.03 9.55 -20.10
N THR A 419 5.12 9.42 -21.43
CA THR A 419 4.69 8.25 -22.20
C THR A 419 5.41 6.96 -21.78
N ALA A 420 6.72 7.03 -21.53
CA ALA A 420 7.51 5.87 -21.09
C ALA A 420 7.12 5.37 -19.68
N TYR A 421 6.82 6.30 -18.76
CA TYR A 421 6.35 5.95 -17.41
C TYR A 421 4.99 5.30 -17.43
N ASN A 422 4.08 5.84 -18.25
CA ASN A 422 2.76 5.27 -18.41
C ASN A 422 2.84 3.84 -18.97
N ASP A 423 3.70 3.59 -19.95
CA ASP A 423 3.89 2.25 -20.51
C ASP A 423 4.38 1.25 -19.47
N ILE A 424 5.34 1.63 -18.61
CA ILE A 424 5.83 0.75 -17.53
C ILE A 424 4.67 0.38 -16.61
N VAL A 425 3.91 1.37 -16.17
CA VAL A 425 2.85 1.20 -15.17
C VAL A 425 1.71 0.34 -15.72
N MET A 426 1.29 0.62 -16.95
CA MET A 426 0.22 -0.12 -17.62
C MET A 426 0.65 -1.55 -17.96
N SER A 427 1.86 -1.72 -18.49
CA SER A 427 2.45 -3.03 -18.76
C SER A 427 2.59 -3.86 -17.50
N ALA A 428 3.09 -3.28 -16.41
CA ALA A 428 3.18 -3.95 -15.11
C ALA A 428 1.82 -4.44 -14.62
N ARG A 429 0.77 -3.66 -14.82
CA ARG A 429 -0.59 -4.00 -14.38
C ARG A 429 -1.17 -5.20 -15.12
N VAL A 430 -0.96 -5.27 -16.44
CA VAL A 430 -1.54 -6.34 -17.29
C VAL A 430 -0.66 -7.57 -17.43
N SER A 431 0.57 -7.54 -16.92
CA SER A 431 1.59 -8.59 -17.10
C SER A 431 1.21 -10.01 -16.67
N ASN A 432 0.15 -10.19 -15.86
CA ASN A 432 -0.34 -11.52 -15.47
C ASN A 432 -1.34 -12.13 -16.46
N HIS A 433 -1.77 -11.37 -17.47
CA HIS A 433 -2.72 -11.82 -18.47
C HIS A 433 -2.01 -12.24 -19.76
N ASN A 434 -2.35 -13.43 -20.29
CA ASN A 434 -1.65 -14.04 -21.43
C ASN A 434 -1.74 -13.25 -22.75
N GLY A 435 -2.75 -12.37 -22.86
CA GLY A 435 -2.92 -11.50 -24.04
C GLY A 435 -1.94 -10.32 -24.11
N PHE A 436 -1.06 -10.14 -23.12
CA PHE A 436 -0.06 -9.06 -23.08
C PHE A 436 1.35 -9.63 -22.92
N LEU A 437 2.36 -8.85 -23.33
CA LEU A 437 3.75 -9.16 -23.00
C LEU A 437 3.99 -8.98 -21.50
N LYS A 438 4.67 -9.95 -20.89
CA LYS A 438 5.02 -9.87 -19.49
C LYS A 438 6.19 -8.92 -19.29
N LEU A 439 5.97 -7.85 -18.54
CA LEU A 439 7.03 -6.96 -18.10
C LEU A 439 7.86 -7.66 -17.02
N ILE A 440 9.15 -7.82 -17.27
CA ILE A 440 10.12 -8.35 -16.29
C ILE A 440 10.58 -7.21 -15.38
N GLY A 441 10.84 -6.05 -15.96
CA GLY A 441 11.41 -4.92 -15.24
C GLY A 441 11.58 -3.67 -16.08
N CYS A 442 12.20 -2.66 -15.49
CA CYS A 442 12.59 -1.43 -16.18
C CYS A 442 13.94 -0.90 -15.66
N CYS A 443 14.54 0.01 -16.41
CA CYS A 443 15.71 0.78 -16.04
C CYS A 443 15.39 2.27 -16.14
N LEU A 444 15.56 2.99 -15.02
CA LEU A 444 15.34 4.44 -14.93
C LEU A 444 16.66 5.23 -14.97
N GLU A 445 17.78 4.56 -15.26
CA GLU A 445 19.10 5.21 -15.34
C GLU A 445 19.37 5.87 -16.71
N PHE A 446 18.44 5.73 -17.65
CA PHE A 446 18.49 6.36 -18.96
C PHE A 446 17.66 7.65 -18.97
N PRO A 447 17.98 8.64 -19.83
CA PRO A 447 17.20 9.88 -19.96
C PRO A 447 15.71 9.65 -20.22
N ARG A 448 15.38 8.54 -20.89
CA ARG A 448 14.03 7.97 -20.90
C ARG A 448 14.07 6.54 -20.40
N PRO A 449 13.09 6.11 -19.59
CA PRO A 449 13.03 4.75 -19.09
C PRO A 449 13.12 3.70 -20.19
N VAL A 450 13.84 2.62 -19.89
CA VAL A 450 13.94 1.44 -20.75
C VAL A 450 13.13 0.31 -20.13
N LEU A 451 12.26 -0.32 -20.93
CA LEU A 451 11.41 -1.42 -20.47
C LEU A 451 12.00 -2.76 -20.90
N VAL A 452 11.89 -3.76 -20.03
CA VAL A 452 12.37 -5.12 -20.27
C VAL A 452 11.22 -6.10 -20.17
N PHE A 453 10.92 -6.76 -21.28
CA PHE A 453 9.87 -7.76 -21.41
C PHE A 453 10.47 -9.17 -21.57
N GLU A 454 9.66 -10.19 -21.31
CA GLU A 454 10.01 -11.55 -21.72
C GLU A 454 10.13 -11.63 -23.25
N ASP A 455 11.18 -12.28 -23.76
CA ASP A 455 11.28 -12.63 -25.19
C ASP A 455 11.09 -14.13 -25.34
N LEU A 456 10.13 -14.51 -26.18
CA LEU A 456 9.81 -15.89 -26.55
C LEU A 456 9.96 -16.09 -28.07
N ASP A 457 10.89 -15.37 -28.70
CA ASP A 457 11.07 -15.34 -30.16
C ASP A 457 9.85 -14.81 -30.91
N TYR A 458 9.30 -13.72 -30.39
CA TYR A 458 8.16 -13.07 -31.00
C TYR A 458 8.49 -12.45 -32.37
N ARG A 459 7.51 -12.47 -33.26
CA ARG A 459 7.52 -11.79 -34.56
C ARG A 459 6.43 -10.72 -34.58
N VAL A 460 6.79 -9.51 -34.98
CA VAL A 460 5.84 -8.39 -35.09
C VAL A 460 5.07 -8.51 -36.40
N LEU A 461 3.77 -8.21 -36.37
CA LEU A 461 3.00 -8.11 -37.61
C LEU A 461 3.34 -6.81 -38.33
N ASN A 462 3.58 -6.90 -39.64
CA ASN A 462 3.74 -5.72 -40.49
C ASN A 462 2.39 -5.09 -40.83
N GLU A 463 2.42 -3.96 -41.54
CA GLU A 463 1.27 -3.17 -42.00
C GLU A 463 0.22 -3.96 -42.83
N ARG A 464 0.58 -5.15 -43.34
CA ARG A 464 -0.34 -6.06 -44.06
C ARG A 464 -0.91 -7.15 -43.16
N GLY A 465 -0.62 -7.13 -41.85
CA GLY A 465 -1.05 -8.16 -40.91
C GLY A 465 -0.37 -9.52 -41.15
N THR A 466 0.85 -9.54 -41.71
CA THR A 466 1.67 -10.75 -41.87
C THR A 466 3.05 -10.57 -41.21
N VAL A 467 3.89 -11.60 -41.25
CA VAL A 467 5.25 -11.56 -40.69
C VAL A 467 6.28 -11.50 -41.82
N GLY A 468 7.26 -10.61 -41.70
CA GLY A 468 8.37 -10.46 -42.64
C GLY A 468 8.18 -9.28 -43.59
N SER A 469 8.78 -9.36 -44.78
CA SER A 469 8.73 -8.28 -45.78
C SER A 469 7.32 -8.02 -46.29
N LEU A 470 7.11 -6.86 -46.92
CA LEU A 470 5.82 -6.48 -47.53
C LEU A 470 5.38 -7.46 -48.63
N ASP A 471 6.32 -8.17 -49.24
CA ASP A 471 6.05 -9.19 -50.27
C ASP A 471 5.71 -10.58 -49.69
N ALA A 472 5.78 -10.75 -48.36
CA ALA A 472 5.49 -12.02 -47.71
C ALA A 472 4.03 -12.45 -47.96
N PRO A 473 3.78 -13.77 -48.12
CA PRO A 473 2.41 -14.28 -48.23
C PRO A 473 1.62 -13.96 -46.97
N LEU A 474 0.30 -13.78 -47.14
CA LEU A 474 -0.59 -13.59 -46.00
C LEU A 474 -0.62 -14.84 -45.13
N LEU A 475 -0.72 -14.62 -43.81
CA LEU A 475 -0.91 -15.71 -42.87
C LEU A 475 -2.17 -16.52 -43.20
N PRO A 476 -2.17 -17.84 -42.96
CA PRO A 476 -3.35 -18.68 -43.10
C PRO A 476 -4.56 -18.08 -42.37
N TRP A 477 -5.76 -18.21 -42.96
CA TRP A 477 -6.97 -17.58 -42.43
C TRP A 477 -7.28 -17.99 -40.98
N ASN A 478 -7.04 -19.24 -40.62
CA ASN A 478 -7.20 -19.74 -39.25
C ASN A 478 -6.24 -19.06 -38.26
N VAL A 479 -5.03 -18.72 -38.67
CA VAL A 479 -4.06 -17.97 -37.85
C VAL A 479 -4.52 -16.52 -37.68
N ARG A 480 -4.97 -15.88 -38.77
CA ARG A 480 -5.53 -14.51 -38.72
C ARG A 480 -6.75 -14.39 -37.80
N LEU A 481 -7.67 -15.34 -37.86
CA LEU A 481 -8.81 -15.42 -36.94
C LEU A 481 -8.38 -15.60 -35.49
N LYS A 482 -7.36 -16.45 -35.25
CA LYS A 482 -6.82 -16.65 -33.92
C LYS A 482 -6.19 -15.37 -33.37
N ILE A 483 -5.42 -14.63 -34.18
CA ILE A 483 -4.87 -13.33 -33.83
C ILE A 483 -5.98 -12.35 -33.42
N ALA A 484 -7.02 -12.21 -34.25
CA ALA A 484 -8.15 -11.34 -33.93
C ALA A 484 -8.84 -11.71 -32.61
N LYS A 485 -9.02 -13.01 -32.36
CA LYS A 485 -9.59 -13.51 -31.10
C LYS A 485 -8.70 -13.19 -29.89
N ASP A 486 -7.41 -13.47 -29.98
CA ASP A 486 -6.45 -13.26 -28.89
C ASP A 486 -6.37 -11.76 -28.52
N VAL A 487 -6.35 -10.87 -29.53
CA VAL A 487 -6.38 -9.40 -29.33
C VAL A 487 -7.71 -8.94 -28.73
N ALA A 488 -8.85 -9.47 -29.17
CA ALA A 488 -10.16 -9.15 -28.58
C ALA A 488 -10.24 -9.53 -27.08
N ILE A 489 -9.65 -10.66 -26.70
CA ILE A 489 -9.56 -11.09 -25.29
C ILE A 489 -8.70 -10.10 -24.49
N ALA A 490 -7.58 -9.65 -25.04
CA ALA A 490 -6.72 -8.65 -24.40
C ALA A 490 -7.44 -7.31 -24.18
N ILE A 491 -8.15 -6.81 -25.20
CA ILE A 491 -8.95 -5.57 -25.10
C ILE A 491 -10.07 -5.73 -24.06
N THR A 492 -10.77 -6.86 -24.08
CA THR A 492 -11.83 -7.15 -23.10
C THR A 492 -11.27 -7.13 -21.67
N TYR A 493 -10.08 -7.72 -21.46
CA TYR A 493 -9.41 -7.70 -20.17
C TYR A 493 -9.10 -6.25 -19.72
N LEU A 494 -8.55 -5.41 -20.61
CA LEU A 494 -8.31 -3.99 -20.31
C LEU A 494 -9.59 -3.25 -19.89
N HIS A 495 -10.71 -3.54 -20.58
CA HIS A 495 -11.97 -2.84 -20.35
C HIS A 495 -12.72 -3.31 -19.10
N THR A 496 -12.54 -4.57 -18.69
CA THR A 496 -13.43 -5.21 -17.69
C THR A 496 -12.74 -5.72 -16.43
N ALA A 497 -11.44 -6.04 -16.48
CA ALA A 497 -10.76 -6.72 -15.37
C ALA A 497 -10.56 -5.83 -14.14
N PHE A 498 -10.71 -4.51 -14.28
CA PHE A 498 -10.46 -3.55 -13.22
C PHE A 498 -11.79 -2.90 -12.80
N SER A 499 -12.41 -3.41 -11.74
CA SER A 499 -13.75 -3.07 -11.24
C SER A 499 -14.00 -1.59 -10.89
N ARG A 500 -12.97 -0.74 -10.96
CA ARG A 500 -12.99 0.67 -10.54
C ARG A 500 -12.52 1.68 -11.59
N ILE A 501 -11.84 1.21 -12.64
CA ILE A 501 -11.17 2.02 -13.66
C ILE A 501 -11.27 1.26 -14.98
N ILE A 502 -11.60 1.95 -16.07
CA ILE A 502 -11.57 1.33 -17.41
C ILE A 502 -10.28 1.74 -18.11
N ASN A 503 -9.45 0.80 -18.53
CA ASN A 503 -8.24 1.12 -19.29
C ASN A 503 -8.54 1.05 -20.79
N MET A 504 -8.25 2.12 -21.52
CA MET A 504 -8.37 2.17 -22.98
C MET A 504 -6.98 2.21 -23.60
N HIS A 505 -6.75 1.42 -24.65
CA HIS A 505 -5.44 1.26 -25.27
C HIS A 505 -5.05 2.47 -26.13
N ARG A 506 -6.00 3.05 -26.88
CA ARG A 506 -5.84 4.21 -27.80
C ARG A 506 -4.94 4.01 -29.01
N ASP A 507 -4.09 2.98 -29.06
CA ASP A 507 -3.23 2.68 -30.22
C ASP A 507 -3.30 1.21 -30.67
N ILE A 508 -4.51 0.72 -30.97
CA ILE A 508 -4.71 -0.65 -31.48
C ILE A 508 -4.42 -0.68 -32.98
N LYS A 509 -3.30 -1.28 -33.37
CA LYS A 509 -2.84 -1.46 -34.75
C LYS A 509 -2.05 -2.76 -34.91
N VAL A 510 -1.82 -3.20 -36.15
CA VAL A 510 -1.12 -4.47 -36.43
C VAL A 510 0.32 -4.46 -35.95
N GLU A 511 1.01 -3.32 -36.02
CA GLU A 511 2.41 -3.16 -35.61
C GLU A 511 2.59 -3.32 -34.09
N ASN A 512 1.52 -3.15 -33.30
CA ASN A 512 1.52 -3.33 -31.86
C ASN A 512 1.14 -4.75 -31.42
N VAL A 513 1.17 -5.73 -32.33
CA VAL A 513 0.86 -7.14 -32.04
C VAL A 513 2.06 -8.04 -32.30
N PHE A 514 2.47 -8.73 -31.24
CA PHE A 514 3.57 -9.70 -31.25
C PHE A 514 2.99 -11.12 -31.38
N LEU A 515 3.54 -11.93 -32.27
CA LEU A 515 3.14 -13.31 -32.50
C LEU A 515 4.23 -14.25 -32.00
N ASP A 516 3.91 -15.15 -31.07
CA ASP A 516 4.85 -16.19 -30.61
C ASP A 516 4.97 -17.36 -31.60
N GLU A 517 5.91 -18.26 -31.36
CA GLU A 517 6.12 -19.46 -32.20
C GLU A 517 4.89 -20.39 -32.25
N ASN A 518 4.03 -20.34 -31.22
CA ASN A 518 2.79 -21.12 -31.15
C ASN A 518 1.60 -20.41 -31.83
N GLY A 519 1.83 -19.22 -32.42
CA GLY A 519 0.83 -18.39 -33.05
C GLY A 519 -0.14 -17.71 -32.07
N MET A 520 0.22 -17.52 -30.79
CA MET A 520 -0.49 -16.63 -29.87
C MET A 520 -0.12 -15.18 -30.13
N ALA A 521 -1.15 -14.34 -30.28
CA ALA A 521 -0.98 -12.91 -30.42
C ALA A 521 -0.99 -12.25 -29.04
N LYS A 522 -0.03 -11.35 -28.81
CA LYS A 522 0.07 -10.51 -27.63
C LYS A 522 -0.02 -9.05 -28.05
N LEU A 523 -0.94 -8.33 -27.42
CA LEU A 523 -1.08 -6.89 -27.60
C LEU A 523 0.01 -6.17 -26.79
N THR A 524 0.62 -5.16 -27.40
CA THR A 524 1.77 -4.43 -26.86
C THR A 524 1.55 -2.92 -26.99
N ASP A 525 2.50 -2.15 -26.46
CA ASP A 525 2.52 -0.68 -26.50
C ASP A 525 1.35 -0.01 -25.77
N LEU A 526 1.46 0.01 -24.45
CA LEU A 526 0.46 0.63 -23.57
C LEU A 526 0.82 2.07 -23.23
N SER A 527 1.71 2.69 -24.00
CA SER A 527 2.27 4.00 -23.66
C SER A 527 1.27 5.13 -23.80
N SER A 528 0.30 4.99 -24.72
CA SER A 528 -0.82 5.92 -24.88
C SER A 528 -2.04 5.54 -24.03
N ALA A 529 -2.03 4.40 -23.36
CA ALA A 529 -3.20 3.88 -22.68
C ALA A 529 -3.65 4.83 -21.56
N ILE A 530 -4.96 4.95 -21.36
CA ILE A 530 -5.51 5.84 -20.34
C ILE A 530 -6.54 5.15 -19.45
N THR A 531 -6.56 5.57 -18.20
CA THR A 531 -7.49 5.18 -17.16
C THR A 531 -8.71 6.10 -17.15
N LEU A 532 -9.89 5.55 -17.44
CA LEU A 532 -11.17 6.23 -17.26
C LEU A 532 -11.57 6.22 -15.77
N PRO A 533 -11.83 7.38 -15.13
CA PRO A 533 -12.25 7.43 -13.73
C PRO A 533 -13.59 6.74 -13.47
N LYS A 534 -13.77 6.24 -12.24
CA LYS A 534 -14.99 5.53 -11.79
C LYS A 534 -16.25 6.36 -12.08
N GLY A 535 -17.24 5.73 -12.71
CA GLY A 535 -18.54 6.34 -12.98
C GLY A 535 -18.63 7.20 -14.23
N LYS A 536 -17.51 7.43 -14.94
CA LYS A 536 -17.52 8.06 -16.27
C LYS A 536 -17.65 6.99 -17.37
N SER A 537 -18.30 7.34 -18.47
CA SER A 537 -18.40 6.51 -19.70
C SER A 537 -17.59 7.08 -20.86
N TRP A 538 -17.04 8.29 -20.69
CA TRP A 538 -16.20 9.00 -21.66
C TRP A 538 -15.25 9.95 -20.95
N ILE A 539 -14.17 10.33 -21.63
CA ILE A 539 -13.20 11.36 -21.18
C ILE A 539 -12.81 12.24 -22.36
N LYS A 540 -12.44 13.50 -22.08
CA LYS A 540 -11.91 14.40 -23.11
C LYS A 540 -10.39 14.47 -22.98
N GLU A 541 -9.68 14.05 -24.02
CA GLU A 541 -8.22 13.91 -24.02
C GLU A 541 -7.61 14.52 -25.29
N PRO A 542 -6.33 14.94 -25.26
CA PRO A 542 -5.59 15.27 -26.47
C PRO A 542 -5.66 14.12 -27.48
N VAL A 543 -5.91 14.43 -28.74
CA VAL A 543 -6.06 13.42 -29.80
C VAL A 543 -4.70 12.81 -30.12
N VAL A 544 -4.56 11.51 -29.88
CA VAL A 544 -3.46 10.69 -30.39
C VAL A 544 -3.96 10.06 -31.68
N VAL A 545 -3.37 10.45 -32.81
CA VAL A 545 -3.82 10.01 -34.13
C VAL A 545 -2.94 8.88 -34.63
N THR A 546 -3.55 7.71 -34.77
CA THR A 546 -3.03 6.59 -35.57
C THR A 546 -3.76 6.60 -36.90
N TYR A 547 -3.03 6.91 -37.98
CA TYR A 547 -3.62 7.17 -39.30
C TYR A 547 -4.41 5.95 -39.80
N GLY A 548 -5.67 6.14 -40.17
CA GLY A 548 -6.58 5.08 -40.61
C GLY A 548 -7.22 4.24 -39.49
N TYR A 549 -6.69 4.21 -38.27
CA TYR A 549 -7.24 3.45 -37.14
C TYR A 549 -8.11 4.28 -36.19
N THR A 550 -7.87 5.59 -36.13
CA THR A 550 -8.48 6.47 -35.11
C THR A 550 -9.99 6.64 -35.31
N ASP A 551 -10.77 6.46 -34.23
CA ASP A 551 -12.21 6.74 -34.19
C ASP A 551 -12.50 8.19 -34.64
N PRO A 552 -13.34 8.42 -35.67
CA PRO A 552 -13.69 9.76 -36.15
C PRO A 552 -14.26 10.68 -35.07
N THR A 553 -14.98 10.12 -34.09
CA THR A 553 -15.56 10.87 -32.97
C THR A 553 -14.46 11.37 -32.05
N TYR A 554 -13.50 10.51 -31.74
CA TYR A 554 -12.32 10.88 -30.96
C TYR A 554 -11.47 11.90 -31.72
N SER A 555 -11.23 11.68 -33.01
CA SER A 555 -10.43 12.57 -33.85
C SER A 555 -11.01 13.98 -33.98
N SER A 556 -12.33 14.12 -34.02
CA SER A 556 -13.00 15.42 -34.25
C SER A 556 -13.36 16.15 -32.96
N ALA A 557 -13.80 15.43 -31.92
CA ALA A 557 -14.30 16.03 -30.69
C ALA A 557 -13.36 15.88 -29.48
N GLY A 558 -12.32 15.05 -29.59
CA GLY A 558 -11.44 14.67 -28.47
C GLY A 558 -12.15 13.80 -27.43
N ILE A 559 -13.33 13.25 -27.75
CA ILE A 559 -14.13 12.42 -26.85
C ILE A 559 -13.68 10.97 -27.02
N LEU A 560 -13.11 10.41 -25.97
CA LEU A 560 -12.61 9.04 -25.95
C LEU A 560 -13.51 8.14 -25.10
N THR A 561 -13.82 6.97 -25.64
CA THR A 561 -14.64 5.93 -24.97
C THR A 561 -14.05 4.55 -25.21
N THR A 562 -14.55 3.53 -24.49
CA THR A 562 -14.22 2.13 -24.80
C THR A 562 -14.58 1.74 -26.23
N ASN A 563 -15.60 2.38 -26.83
CA ASN A 563 -15.97 2.14 -28.22
C ASN A 563 -14.94 2.65 -29.21
N SER A 564 -14.07 3.59 -28.82
CA SER A 564 -12.98 4.08 -29.67
C SER A 564 -11.90 2.99 -29.87
N ASP A 565 -11.63 2.18 -28.84
CA ASP A 565 -10.79 0.98 -28.97
C ASP A 565 -11.50 -0.09 -29.86
N VAL A 566 -12.82 -0.25 -29.71
CA VAL A 566 -13.60 -1.20 -30.54
C VAL A 566 -13.61 -0.78 -32.01
N PHE A 567 -13.68 0.52 -32.31
CA PHE A 567 -13.55 1.04 -33.67
C PHE A 567 -12.18 0.70 -34.27
N SER A 568 -11.11 1.00 -33.52
CA SER A 568 -9.73 0.70 -33.92
C SER A 568 -9.53 -0.80 -34.16
N PHE A 569 -10.13 -1.64 -33.30
CA PHE A 569 -10.15 -3.10 -33.48
C PHE A 569 -10.93 -3.55 -34.73
N GLY A 570 -12.00 -2.84 -35.10
CA GLY A 570 -12.71 -3.06 -36.36
C GLY A 570 -11.81 -2.86 -37.58
N ILE A 571 -11.03 -1.78 -37.60
CA ILE A 571 -10.04 -1.53 -38.66
C ILE A 571 -8.94 -2.59 -38.66
N PHE A 572 -8.42 -2.95 -37.48
CA PHE A 572 -7.46 -4.04 -37.32
C PHE A 572 -7.94 -5.36 -37.95
N MET A 573 -9.21 -5.73 -37.74
CA MET A 573 -9.80 -6.92 -38.40
C MET A 573 -9.87 -6.78 -39.92
N LEU A 574 -10.17 -5.58 -40.44
CA LEU A 574 -10.18 -5.32 -41.88
C LEU A 574 -8.78 -5.45 -42.50
N VAL A 575 -7.74 -4.95 -41.82
CA VAL A 575 -6.35 -5.13 -42.24
C VAL A 575 -5.98 -6.60 -42.28
N LEU A 576 -6.30 -7.36 -41.23
CA LEU A 576 -6.08 -8.82 -41.22
C LEU A 576 -6.83 -9.51 -42.36
N LEU A 577 -8.06 -9.10 -42.68
CA LEU A 577 -8.86 -9.70 -43.74
C LEU A 577 -8.27 -9.42 -45.14
N MET A 578 -7.95 -8.16 -45.42
CA MET A 578 -7.56 -7.66 -46.74
C MET A 578 -6.07 -7.81 -47.04
N GLY A 579 -5.24 -7.83 -45.99
CA GLY A 579 -3.79 -7.86 -46.13
C GLY A 579 -3.23 -6.57 -46.75
N ARG A 580 -3.80 -5.42 -46.39
CA ARG A 580 -3.48 -4.08 -46.92
C ARG A 580 -3.57 -3.05 -45.80
N GLN A 581 -2.82 -1.95 -45.95
CA GLN A 581 -2.90 -0.79 -45.07
C GLN A 581 -4.35 -0.24 -44.97
N PRO A 582 -4.70 0.40 -43.84
CA PRO A 582 -6.05 0.92 -43.60
C PRO A 582 -6.37 2.21 -44.36
N TYR A 583 -5.39 2.82 -45.04
CA TYR A 583 -5.56 3.97 -45.93
C TYR A 583 -5.06 3.64 -47.33
N LEU A 584 -5.66 4.30 -48.33
CA LEU A 584 -5.21 4.23 -49.71
C LEU A 584 -4.29 5.43 -49.95
N VAL A 585 -3.04 5.17 -50.31
CA VAL A 585 -2.20 6.19 -50.97
C VAL A 585 -2.52 6.08 -52.46
N GLU A 586 -3.28 7.03 -52.99
CA GLU A 586 -3.47 7.16 -54.44
C GLU A 586 -2.21 7.68 -55.12
#